data_AF-A0A4Y3PJN3-F1
#
_entry.id   AF-A0A4Y3PJN3-F1
#
_cell.length_a   1.000
_cell.length_b   1.000
_cell.length_c   1.000
_cell.angle_alpha   90.00
_cell.angle_beta   90.00
_cell.angle_gamma   90.00
#
_symmetry.space_group_name_H-M   'P 1'
#
loop_
_entity.id
_entity.type
_entity.pdbx_description
1 polymer ?
#
loop_
_entity_poly.entity_id
_entity_poly.type
_entity_poly.pdbx_seq_one_letter_code
_entity_poly.pdbx_strand_id
1 'polypeptide(L)'
;MLPANVIWKPHSGLGFEHLEISESNERLIFDSLVMGMNEQGEWVRTHYVIELDSKWATRKVTIRHLGKTDGLCLLSDGQGEWTNAEGEPIPELAGCVDIDISCTPFTNTLPIRRLSFAPHVPQEIDVVYFSAYELTWRRVRQQYTLLSADAGSSVFEYRAGSFVENITVDEQGLVLAYPDLFVRENLAMAEAGKA
;
A
#
# COMPACT_ATOMS: atom_id res chain seq x y z
N MET A 1 -10.27 -15.29 -2.36
CA MET A 1 -8.99 -15.34 -3.09
C MET A 1 -8.72 -13.93 -3.58
N LEU A 2 -7.49 -13.43 -3.50
CA LEU A 2 -7.19 -12.11 -4.07
C LEU A 2 -7.28 -12.20 -5.61
N PRO A 3 -7.60 -11.09 -6.30
CA PRO A 3 -7.46 -11.02 -7.75
C PRO A 3 -5.98 -11.14 -8.12
N ALA A 4 -5.67 -11.72 -9.29
CA ALA A 4 -4.28 -11.80 -9.77
C ALA A 4 -3.71 -10.42 -10.15
N ASN A 5 -4.58 -9.50 -10.58
CA ASN A 5 -4.19 -8.17 -11.04
C ASN A 5 -5.12 -7.11 -10.48
N VAL A 6 -4.55 -5.97 -10.11
CA VAL A 6 -5.28 -4.77 -9.75
C VAL A 6 -4.67 -3.57 -10.46
N ILE A 7 -5.52 -2.66 -10.93
CA ILE A 7 -5.08 -1.40 -11.54
C ILE A 7 -5.70 -0.26 -10.76
N TRP A 8 -4.89 0.71 -10.36
CA TRP A 8 -5.36 2.00 -9.86
C TRP A 8 -4.90 3.11 -10.79
N LYS A 9 -5.62 4.22 -10.75
CA LYS A 9 -5.19 5.49 -11.34
C LYS A 9 -5.35 6.60 -10.31
N PRO A 10 -4.63 7.72 -10.45
CA PRO A 10 -4.90 8.88 -9.62
C PRO A 10 -6.30 9.39 -9.91
N HIS A 11 -6.96 9.97 -8.91
CA HIS A 11 -8.30 10.55 -9.07
C HIS A 11 -8.28 11.70 -10.10
N SER A 12 -7.20 12.49 -10.09
CA SER A 12 -6.95 13.56 -11.05
C SER A 12 -5.51 13.47 -11.59
N GLY A 13 -5.28 14.03 -12.78
CA GLY A 13 -3.97 13.97 -13.43
C GLY A 13 -3.77 12.73 -14.29
N LEU A 14 -2.51 12.38 -14.54
CA LEU A 14 -2.12 11.28 -15.42
C LEU A 14 -1.25 10.29 -14.66
N GLY A 15 -1.47 9.01 -14.94
CA GLY A 15 -0.69 7.93 -14.36
C GLY A 15 -1.53 6.67 -14.18
N PHE A 16 -0.84 5.57 -13.91
CA PHE A 16 -1.45 4.30 -13.56
C PHE A 16 -0.52 3.53 -12.63
N GLU A 17 -1.13 2.71 -11.80
CA GLU A 17 -0.48 1.64 -11.08
C GLU A 17 -1.04 0.32 -11.58
N HIS A 18 -0.16 -0.61 -11.88
CA HIS A 18 -0.50 -2.02 -12.04
C HIS A 18 0.15 -2.80 -10.90
N LEU A 19 -0.64 -3.63 -10.24
CA LEU A 19 -0.24 -4.51 -9.16
C LEU A 19 -0.57 -5.95 -9.56
N GLU A 20 0.45 -6.80 -9.56
CA GLU A 20 0.32 -8.24 -9.69
C GLU A 20 0.42 -8.89 -8.31
N ILE A 21 -0.48 -9.83 -8.03
CA ILE A 21 -0.60 -10.51 -6.74
C ILE A 21 -0.29 -11.99 -6.94
N SER A 22 0.71 -12.47 -6.19
CA SER A 22 1.09 -13.89 -6.14
C SER A 22 0.94 -14.42 -4.73
N GLU A 23 0.01 -15.37 -4.54
CA GLU A 23 -0.23 -16.03 -3.25
C GLU A 23 0.41 -17.43 -3.21
N SER A 24 1.09 -17.73 -2.11
CA SER A 24 1.52 -19.08 -1.73
C SER A 24 1.08 -19.38 -0.30
N ASN A 25 1.20 -20.63 0.16
CA ASN A 25 0.79 -21.01 1.53
C ASN A 25 1.56 -20.28 2.64
N GLU A 26 2.77 -19.78 2.36
CA GLU A 26 3.65 -19.17 3.36
C GLU A 26 3.89 -17.68 3.14
N ARG A 27 3.69 -17.18 1.92
CA ARG A 27 4.04 -15.81 1.52
C ARG A 27 3.04 -15.23 0.54
N LEU A 28 2.82 -13.93 0.67
CA LEU A 28 2.10 -13.09 -0.28
C LEU A 28 3.11 -12.14 -0.92
N ILE A 29 3.12 -12.08 -2.25
CA ILE A 29 4.01 -11.21 -3.02
C ILE A 29 3.15 -10.25 -3.84
N PHE A 30 3.49 -8.98 -3.75
CA PHE A 30 2.83 -7.88 -4.44
C PHE A 30 3.88 -7.15 -5.26
N ASP A 31 3.86 -7.34 -6.58
CA ASP A 31 4.79 -6.74 -7.53
C ASP A 31 4.05 -5.63 -8.28
N SER A 32 4.57 -4.40 -8.24
CA SER A 32 3.87 -3.24 -8.79
C SER A 32 4.75 -2.31 -9.60
N LEU A 33 4.17 -1.77 -10.66
CA LEU A 33 4.71 -0.65 -11.40
C LEU A 33 3.75 0.54 -11.33
N VAL A 34 4.24 1.66 -10.81
CA VAL A 34 3.55 2.95 -10.79
C VAL A 34 4.21 3.90 -11.79
N MET A 35 3.42 4.45 -12.69
CA MET A 35 3.81 5.56 -13.56
C MET A 35 3.07 6.82 -13.10
N GLY A 36 3.81 7.81 -12.62
CA GLY A 36 3.24 9.05 -12.10
C GLY A 36 4.24 10.21 -12.16
N MET A 37 3.82 11.36 -11.67
CA MET A 37 4.68 12.54 -11.54
C MET A 37 5.06 12.76 -10.07
N ASN A 38 6.30 13.18 -9.83
CA ASN A 38 6.71 13.71 -8.53
C ASN A 38 6.18 15.15 -8.32
N GLU A 39 6.43 15.73 -7.14
CA GLU A 39 5.99 17.09 -6.81
C GLU A 39 6.61 18.17 -7.72
N GLN A 40 7.74 17.86 -8.38
CA GLN A 40 8.41 18.73 -9.34
C GLN A 40 7.82 18.62 -10.77
N GLY A 41 6.84 17.75 -10.99
CA GLY A 41 6.21 17.53 -12.30
C GLY A 41 7.00 16.63 -13.24
N GLU A 42 7.99 15.89 -12.74
CA GLU A 42 8.80 14.95 -13.52
C GLU A 42 8.19 13.56 -13.51
N TRP A 43 8.19 12.91 -14.67
CA TRP A 43 7.72 11.52 -14.79
C TRP A 43 8.68 10.54 -14.11
N VAL A 44 8.13 9.75 -13.20
CA VAL A 44 8.83 8.68 -12.50
C VAL A 44 8.11 7.35 -12.72
N ARG A 45 8.90 6.31 -12.94
CA ARG A 45 8.43 4.92 -13.02
C ARG A 45 8.93 4.19 -11.79
N THR A 46 8.07 4.06 -10.79
CA THR A 46 8.40 3.42 -9.52
C THR A 46 8.01 1.96 -9.60
N HIS A 47 8.99 1.07 -9.51
CA HIS A 47 8.77 -0.36 -9.32
C HIS A 47 8.90 -0.67 -7.83
N TYR A 48 7.91 -1.32 -7.23
CA TYR A 48 8.01 -1.80 -5.87
C TYR A 48 7.59 -3.26 -5.76
N VAL A 49 8.21 -3.96 -4.82
CA VAL A 49 7.85 -5.33 -4.45
C VAL A 49 7.69 -5.40 -2.94
N ILE A 50 6.55 -5.90 -2.49
CA ILE A 50 6.26 -6.14 -1.07
C ILE A 50 6.11 -7.65 -0.87
N GLU A 51 6.86 -8.20 0.07
CA GLU A 51 6.68 -9.56 0.57
C GLU A 51 6.03 -9.50 1.96
N LEU A 52 4.88 -10.16 2.13
CA LEU A 52 4.19 -10.35 3.41
C LEU A 52 4.19 -11.83 3.80
N ASP A 53 4.05 -12.11 5.09
CA ASP A 53 3.69 -13.46 5.55
C ASP A 53 2.19 -13.75 5.46
N SER A 54 1.79 -14.97 5.84
CA SER A 54 0.39 -15.39 5.85
C SER A 54 -0.51 -14.64 6.85
N LYS A 55 0.08 -13.85 7.76
CA LYS A 55 -0.63 -12.97 8.71
C LYS A 55 -0.63 -11.52 8.26
N TRP A 56 -0.25 -11.23 7.01
CA TRP A 56 -0.16 -9.88 6.46
C TRP A 56 0.90 -8.99 7.13
N ALA A 57 1.86 -9.57 7.86
CA ALA A 57 2.99 -8.81 8.40
C ALA A 57 4.08 -8.62 7.33
N THR A 58 4.64 -7.41 7.25
CA THR A 58 5.66 -7.10 6.26
C THR A 58 6.96 -7.87 6.54
N ARG A 59 7.53 -8.45 5.49
CA ARG A 59 8.80 -9.19 5.54
C ARG A 59 9.89 -8.48 4.75
N LYS A 60 9.54 -7.88 3.62
CA LYS A 60 10.49 -7.16 2.78
C LYS A 60 9.78 -6.14 1.91
N VAL A 61 10.44 -5.01 1.72
CA VAL A 61 10.01 -3.94 0.81
C VAL A 61 11.19 -3.59 -0.07
N THR A 62 10.97 -3.56 -1.38
CA THR A 62 11.92 -3.03 -2.35
C THR A 62 11.23 -1.94 -3.16
N ILE A 63 11.86 -0.78 -3.33
CA ILE A 63 11.37 0.32 -4.17
C ILE A 63 12.52 0.80 -5.04
N ARG A 64 12.29 0.96 -6.35
CA ARG A 64 13.29 1.41 -7.32
C ARG A 64 12.67 2.31 -8.37
N HIS A 65 13.46 3.21 -8.96
CA HIS A 65 13.04 3.95 -10.15
C HIS A 65 13.60 3.31 -11.42
N LEU A 66 12.72 2.91 -12.34
CA LEU A 66 13.15 2.25 -13.57
C LEU A 66 13.93 3.18 -14.49
N GLY A 67 15.14 2.75 -14.87
CA GLY A 67 16.09 3.55 -15.65
C GLY A 67 17.01 4.43 -14.81
N LYS A 68 16.98 4.27 -13.48
CA LYS A 68 17.92 4.87 -12.53
C LYS A 68 18.65 3.76 -11.76
N THR A 69 19.72 4.12 -11.07
CA THR A 69 20.47 3.22 -10.17
C THR A 69 19.89 3.18 -8.76
N ASP A 70 18.99 4.11 -8.46
CA ASP A 70 18.55 4.38 -7.10
C ASP A 70 17.43 3.42 -6.69
N GLY A 71 17.48 3.01 -5.43
CA GLY A 71 16.47 2.16 -4.83
C GLY A 71 16.73 1.95 -3.34
N LEU A 72 15.74 1.39 -2.67
CA LEU A 72 15.80 1.03 -1.27
C LEU A 72 15.30 -0.39 -1.08
N CYS A 73 15.86 -1.10 -0.12
CA CYS A 73 15.42 -2.42 0.29
C CYS A 73 15.51 -2.52 1.81
N LEU A 74 14.36 -2.68 2.46
CA LEU A 74 14.29 -2.95 3.90
C LEU A 74 13.73 -4.35 4.13
N LEU A 75 14.24 -5.02 5.16
CA LEU A 75 13.76 -6.32 5.61
C LEU A 75 13.16 -6.16 7.01
N SER A 76 12.18 -6.99 7.32
CA SER A 76 11.58 -7.04 8.65
C SER A 76 11.40 -8.48 9.13
N ASP A 77 11.57 -8.65 10.43
CA ASP A 77 11.15 -9.87 11.13
C ASP A 77 9.63 -9.92 11.34
N GLY A 78 8.90 -8.89 10.87
CA GLY A 78 7.46 -8.58 10.97
C GLY A 78 6.87 -8.76 12.36
N GLN A 79 7.70 -8.62 13.37
CA GLN A 79 7.31 -8.39 14.76
C GLN A 79 7.71 -6.98 15.22
N GLY A 80 8.26 -6.17 14.32
CA GLY A 80 8.59 -4.77 14.56
C GLY A 80 10.06 -4.45 14.43
N GLU A 81 10.93 -5.43 14.15
CA GLU A 81 12.35 -5.19 13.92
C GLU A 81 12.63 -5.09 12.43
N TRP A 82 13.48 -4.13 12.06
CA TRP A 82 13.81 -3.81 10.68
C TRP A 82 15.32 -3.76 10.48
N THR A 83 15.77 -4.19 9.30
CA THR A 83 17.15 -4.03 8.85
C THR A 83 17.22 -3.43 7.45
N ASN A 84 18.34 -2.78 7.12
CA ASN A 84 18.67 -2.46 5.73
C ASN A 84 19.11 -3.72 4.96
N ALA A 85 19.50 -3.54 3.69
CA ALA A 85 19.92 -4.62 2.81
C ALA A 85 21.21 -5.31 3.26
N GLU A 86 22.06 -4.58 3.99
CA GLU A 86 23.33 -5.05 4.57
C GLU A 86 23.13 -5.81 5.89
N GLY A 87 21.89 -5.86 6.41
CA GLY A 87 21.54 -6.52 7.66
C GLY A 87 21.77 -5.67 8.91
N GLU A 88 22.02 -4.36 8.75
CA GLU A 88 22.16 -3.44 9.87
C GLU A 88 20.78 -3.07 10.41
N PRO A 89 20.58 -3.10 11.74
CA PRO A 89 19.29 -2.79 12.36
C PRO A 89 18.92 -1.31 12.20
N ILE A 90 17.61 -1.05 12.15
CA ILE A 90 17.01 0.29 12.05
C ILE A 90 16.09 0.54 13.25
N PRO A 91 16.64 0.93 14.42
CA PRO A 91 15.86 1.09 15.65
C PRO A 91 14.75 2.13 15.57
N GLU A 92 14.85 3.10 14.66
CA GLU A 92 13.83 4.14 14.42
C GLU A 92 12.48 3.55 13.98
N LEU A 93 12.50 2.35 13.41
CA LEU A 93 11.32 1.63 12.91
C LEU A 93 10.78 0.59 13.91
N ALA A 94 11.35 0.52 15.11
CA ALA A 94 10.96 -0.47 16.12
C ALA A 94 9.44 -0.44 16.41
N GLY A 95 8.80 -1.60 16.25
CA GLY A 95 7.37 -1.82 16.47
C GLY A 95 6.48 -1.59 15.25
N CYS A 96 7.01 -1.09 14.12
CA CYS A 96 6.23 -0.98 12.88
C CYS A 96 6.08 -2.36 12.23
N VAL A 97 4.85 -2.80 11.97
CA VAL A 97 4.55 -4.07 11.26
C VAL A 97 4.08 -3.81 9.83
N ASP A 98 3.27 -2.77 9.65
CA ASP A 98 2.77 -2.34 8.34
C ASP A 98 3.66 -1.26 7.74
N ILE A 99 3.46 -1.05 6.44
CA ILE A 99 4.13 -0.02 5.65
C ILE A 99 3.10 0.84 4.95
N ASP A 100 3.51 2.04 4.56
CA ASP A 100 2.75 2.95 3.71
C ASP A 100 3.69 3.43 2.60
N ILE A 101 3.26 3.39 1.35
CA ILE A 101 4.04 3.85 0.19
C ILE A 101 3.24 4.94 -0.49
N SER A 102 3.83 6.14 -0.56
CA SER A 102 3.13 7.37 -0.94
C SER A 102 2.46 7.36 -2.33
N CYS A 103 2.93 6.53 -3.25
CA CYS A 103 2.45 6.48 -4.63
C CYS A 103 1.39 5.40 -4.90
N THR A 104 0.87 4.73 -3.87
CA THR A 104 -0.12 3.64 -4.03
C THR A 104 -1.16 3.62 -2.92
N PRO A 105 -2.45 3.35 -3.22
CA PRO A 105 -3.45 3.10 -2.21
C PRO A 105 -3.35 1.68 -1.64
N PHE A 106 -2.62 0.76 -2.28
CA PHE A 106 -2.56 -0.66 -1.92
C PHE A 106 -2.16 -0.88 -0.47
N THR A 107 -1.20 -0.10 0.04
CA THR A 107 -0.64 -0.29 1.39
C THR A 107 -1.65 -0.12 2.52
N ASN A 108 -2.76 0.60 2.30
CA ASN A 108 -3.89 0.67 3.24
C ASN A 108 -4.54 -0.71 3.48
N THR A 109 -4.43 -1.63 2.52
CA THR A 109 -4.95 -3.01 2.61
C THR A 109 -4.26 -3.79 3.73
N LEU A 110 -2.98 -3.53 4.01
CA LEU A 110 -2.18 -4.29 4.98
C LEU A 110 -2.79 -4.23 6.38
N PRO A 111 -2.94 -3.05 7.02
CA PRO A 111 -3.55 -2.97 8.34
C PRO A 111 -5.03 -3.39 8.32
N ILE A 112 -5.77 -3.10 7.25
CA ILE A 112 -7.18 -3.51 7.09
C ILE A 112 -7.34 -5.03 7.16
N ARG A 113 -6.40 -5.78 6.57
CA ARG A 113 -6.40 -7.25 6.56
C ARG A 113 -5.79 -7.88 7.80
N ARG A 114 -4.82 -7.20 8.42
CA ARG A 114 -4.08 -7.71 9.58
C ARG A 114 -4.81 -7.50 10.89
N LEU A 115 -5.49 -6.37 11.05
CA LEU A 115 -6.15 -5.97 12.29
C LEU A 115 -7.60 -6.45 12.35
N SER A 116 -8.11 -6.52 13.58
CA SER A 116 -9.53 -6.75 13.83
C SER A 116 -10.19 -5.42 14.19
N PHE A 117 -11.22 -5.03 13.44
CA PHE A 117 -11.93 -3.78 13.64
C PHE A 117 -13.30 -4.00 14.26
N ALA A 118 -13.58 -3.25 15.33
CA ALA A 118 -14.95 -3.05 15.80
C ALA A 118 -15.51 -1.77 15.14
N PRO A 119 -16.80 -1.74 14.76
CA PRO A 119 -17.42 -0.55 14.19
C PRO A 119 -17.24 0.67 15.10
N HIS A 120 -16.80 1.77 14.51
CA HIS A 120 -16.55 3.07 15.15
C HIS A 120 -15.52 3.06 16.30
N VAL A 121 -14.69 2.01 16.40
CA VAL A 121 -13.57 1.98 17.35
C VAL A 121 -12.27 2.27 16.60
N PRO A 122 -11.57 3.36 16.92
CA PRO A 122 -10.28 3.66 16.30
C PRO A 122 -9.21 2.62 16.62
N GLN A 123 -8.39 2.29 15.64
CA GLN A 123 -7.17 1.50 15.79
C GLN A 123 -5.97 2.35 15.38
N GLU A 124 -5.10 2.68 16.32
CA GLU A 124 -3.84 3.38 16.04
C GLU A 124 -2.73 2.37 15.74
N ILE A 125 -1.92 2.69 14.75
CA ILE A 125 -0.72 1.94 14.37
C ILE A 125 0.43 2.89 14.07
N ASP A 126 1.65 2.38 14.23
CA ASP A 126 2.83 3.00 13.63
C ASP A 126 3.24 2.18 12.41
N VAL A 127 3.51 2.87 11.31
CA VAL A 127 3.92 2.28 10.02
C VAL A 127 5.29 2.80 9.59
N VAL A 128 5.97 2.04 8.74
CA VAL A 128 7.08 2.57 7.96
C VAL A 128 6.52 3.26 6.72
N TYR A 129 6.50 4.59 6.72
CA TYR A 129 6.13 5.37 5.55
C TYR A 129 7.33 5.51 4.62
N PHE A 130 7.16 5.14 3.35
CA PHE A 130 8.11 5.31 2.26
C PHE A 130 7.64 6.44 1.35
N SER A 131 8.50 7.45 1.19
CA SER A 131 8.34 8.46 0.15
C SER A 131 8.88 7.88 -1.14
N ALA A 132 8.00 7.43 -2.02
CA ALA A 132 8.36 6.60 -3.17
C ALA A 132 9.24 7.34 -4.20
N TYR A 133 9.06 8.65 -4.34
CA TYR A 133 9.81 9.48 -5.29
C TYR A 133 11.15 9.98 -4.73
N GLU A 134 11.24 10.16 -3.41
CA GLU A 134 12.45 10.63 -2.73
C GLU A 134 13.31 9.47 -2.23
N LEU A 135 12.79 8.24 -2.28
CA LEU A 135 13.42 7.01 -1.78
C LEU A 135 13.88 7.13 -0.32
N THR A 136 13.08 7.80 0.48
CA THR A 136 13.29 7.93 1.93
C THR A 136 12.20 7.20 2.71
N TRP A 137 12.46 6.94 3.98
CA TRP A 137 11.49 6.33 4.87
C TRP A 137 11.48 7.02 6.24
N ARG A 138 10.37 6.91 6.95
CA ARG A 138 10.22 7.38 8.35
C ARG A 138 9.08 6.67 9.04
N ARG A 139 9.11 6.64 10.37
CA ARG A 139 7.97 6.18 11.18
C ARG A 139 6.83 7.20 11.13
N VAL A 140 5.60 6.73 10.94
CA VAL A 140 4.39 7.56 10.92
C VAL A 140 3.29 6.90 11.74
N ARG A 141 2.64 7.69 12.58
CA ARG A 141 1.42 7.27 13.27
C ARG A 141 0.21 7.44 12.38
N GLN A 142 -0.58 6.38 12.27
CA GLN A 142 -1.81 6.34 11.50
C GLN A 142 -2.94 5.79 12.36
N GLN A 143 -4.16 6.09 11.98
CA GLN A 143 -5.35 5.57 12.63
C GLN A 143 -6.37 5.16 11.57
N TYR A 144 -6.98 3.98 11.77
CA TYR A 144 -8.07 3.48 10.95
C TYR A 144 -9.29 3.23 11.83
N THR A 145 -10.46 3.67 11.37
CA THR A 145 -11.75 3.43 12.05
C THR A 145 -12.73 2.85 11.04
N LEU A 146 -13.24 1.64 11.29
CA LEU A 146 -14.30 1.07 10.45
C LEU A 146 -15.61 1.86 10.66
N LEU A 147 -16.10 2.51 9.61
CA LEU A 147 -17.32 3.32 9.64
C LEU A 147 -18.56 2.52 9.23
N SER A 148 -18.45 1.71 8.19
CA SER A 148 -19.52 0.85 7.72
C SER A 148 -18.97 -0.38 7.00
N ALA A 149 -19.74 -1.46 7.03
CA ALA A 149 -19.46 -2.69 6.30
C ALA A 149 -20.77 -3.19 5.70
N ASP A 150 -20.86 -3.15 4.37
CA ASP A 150 -22.01 -3.60 3.59
C ASP A 150 -21.64 -4.87 2.80
N ALA A 151 -22.62 -5.49 2.14
CA ALA A 151 -22.36 -6.61 1.26
C ALA A 151 -21.52 -6.14 0.05
N GLY A 152 -20.25 -6.50 0.00
CA GLY A 152 -19.34 -6.17 -1.10
C GLY A 152 -18.29 -5.10 -0.81
N SER A 153 -18.46 -4.27 0.23
CA SER A 153 -17.53 -3.18 0.53
C SER A 153 -17.54 -2.75 1.98
N SER A 154 -16.48 -2.06 2.40
CA SER A 154 -16.37 -1.42 3.71
C SER A 154 -15.75 -0.05 3.58
N VAL A 155 -16.09 0.86 4.50
CA VAL A 155 -15.56 2.23 4.54
C VAL A 155 -14.78 2.43 5.83
N PHE A 156 -13.55 2.90 5.71
CA PHE A 156 -12.67 3.22 6.83
C PHE A 156 -12.36 4.71 6.84
N GLU A 157 -12.53 5.39 7.98
CA GLU A 157 -11.88 6.69 8.21
C GLU A 157 -10.39 6.41 8.43
N TYR A 158 -9.55 6.94 7.57
CA TYR A 158 -8.11 7.00 7.71
C TYR A 158 -7.69 8.37 8.24
N ARG A 159 -6.71 8.37 9.14
CA ARG A 159 -6.12 9.60 9.68
C ARG A 159 -4.62 9.48 9.85
N ALA A 160 -3.90 10.51 9.41
CA ALA A 160 -2.48 10.70 9.69
C ALA A 160 -2.20 12.19 9.93
N GLY A 161 -1.93 12.57 11.18
CA GLY A 161 -1.82 13.97 11.57
C GLY A 161 -3.12 14.73 11.32
N SER A 162 -3.06 15.82 10.54
CA SER A 162 -4.24 16.62 10.15
C SER A 162 -4.98 16.06 8.93
N PHE A 163 -4.39 15.11 8.21
CA PHE A 163 -5.00 14.49 7.04
C PHE A 163 -6.04 13.45 7.48
N VAL A 164 -7.24 13.53 6.91
CA VAL A 164 -8.37 12.64 7.21
C VAL A 164 -9.11 12.35 5.91
N GLU A 165 -9.31 11.08 5.59
CA GLU A 165 -10.09 10.67 4.41
C GLU A 165 -10.82 9.37 4.64
N ASN A 166 -11.90 9.15 3.89
CA ASN A 166 -12.67 7.91 3.95
C ASN A 166 -12.28 6.97 2.80
N ILE A 167 -11.60 5.88 3.13
CA ILE A 167 -11.16 4.88 2.17
C ILE A 167 -12.26 3.83 2.02
N THR A 168 -12.73 3.63 0.78
CA THR A 168 -13.63 2.52 0.46
C THR A 168 -12.81 1.34 -0.03
N VAL A 169 -13.04 0.16 0.54
CA VAL A 169 -12.38 -1.10 0.16
C VAL A 169 -13.41 -2.17 -0.23
N ASP A 170 -12.98 -3.15 -1.01
CA ASP A 170 -13.80 -4.34 -1.30
C ASP A 170 -13.75 -5.38 -0.17
N GLU A 171 -14.43 -6.50 -0.37
CA GLU A 171 -14.46 -7.64 0.57
C GLU A 171 -13.07 -8.25 0.88
N GLN A 172 -12.06 -7.99 0.04
CA GLN A 172 -10.69 -8.43 0.25
C GLN A 172 -9.82 -7.35 0.91
N GLY A 173 -10.41 -6.20 1.26
CA GLY A 173 -9.70 -5.06 1.84
C GLY A 173 -8.93 -4.24 0.82
N LEU A 174 -9.02 -4.56 -0.48
CA LEU A 174 -8.34 -3.81 -1.53
C LEU A 174 -9.10 -2.50 -1.80
N VAL A 175 -8.36 -1.40 -1.88
CA VAL A 175 -8.95 -0.08 -2.08
C VAL A 175 -9.73 0.00 -3.39
N LEU A 176 -11.01 0.37 -3.30
CA LEU A 176 -11.88 0.73 -4.40
C LEU A 176 -11.75 2.21 -4.74
N ALA A 177 -11.80 3.05 -3.72
CA ALA A 177 -11.72 4.50 -3.85
C ALA A 177 -11.04 5.12 -2.62
N TYR A 178 -10.12 6.04 -2.90
CA TYR A 178 -9.50 6.93 -1.95
C TYR A 178 -9.78 8.34 -2.45
N PRO A 179 -10.74 9.08 -1.84
CA PRO A 179 -11.21 10.36 -2.34
C PRO A 179 -10.06 11.30 -2.71
N ASP A 180 -10.20 11.97 -3.86
CA ASP A 180 -9.23 12.91 -4.45
C ASP A 180 -7.81 12.38 -4.74
N LEU A 181 -7.48 11.16 -4.32
CA LEU A 181 -6.15 10.56 -4.50
C LEU A 181 -6.15 9.43 -5.52
N PHE A 182 -6.96 8.38 -5.31
CA PHE A 182 -6.90 7.16 -6.13
C PHE A 182 -8.26 6.54 -6.37
N VAL A 183 -8.41 5.91 -7.53
CA VAL A 183 -9.59 5.08 -7.86
C VAL A 183 -9.13 3.80 -8.54
N ARG A 184 -9.76 2.68 -8.19
CA ARG A 184 -9.51 1.38 -8.81
C ARG A 184 -10.19 1.31 -10.18
N GLU A 185 -9.47 0.87 -11.19
CA GLU A 185 -10.01 0.62 -12.52
C GLU A 185 -10.83 -0.68 -12.55
N ASN A 186 -11.91 -0.68 -13.34
CA ASN A 186 -12.73 -1.86 -13.53
C ASN A 186 -12.24 -2.66 -14.74
N LEU A 187 -11.47 -3.72 -14.48
CA LEU A 187 -10.89 -4.58 -15.52
C LEU A 187 -11.94 -5.24 -16.43
N ALA A 188 -13.17 -5.48 -15.94
CA ALA A 188 -14.24 -6.08 -16.74
C ALA A 188 -14.71 -5.17 -17.90
N MET A 189 -14.53 -3.85 -17.79
CA MET A 189 -14.86 -2.92 -18.88
C MET A 189 -13.77 -2.83 -19.95
N ALA A 190 -12.52 -3.21 -19.65
CA ALA A 190 -11.42 -3.17 -20.60
C ALA A 190 -11.50 -4.29 -21.67
N GLU A 191 -12.15 -5.41 -21.35
CA GLU A 191 -12.37 -6.52 -22.29
C GLU A 191 -13.60 -6.30 -23.17
N ALA A 192 -14.62 -5.59 -22.69
CA ALA A 192 -15.85 -5.29 -23.43
C ALA A 192 -15.65 -4.31 -24.61
N GLY A 193 -14.53 -3.57 -24.65
CA GLY A 193 -14.15 -2.68 -25.74
C GLY A 193 -13.48 -3.37 -26.94
N LYS A 194 -13.35 -4.71 -26.93
CA LYS A 194 -12.78 -5.51 -28.02
C LYS A 194 -13.83 -6.18 -28.94
N ALA A 195 -15.10 -5.78 -28.86
CA ALA A 195 -16.18 -6.27 -29.72
C ALA A 195 -16.44 -5.34 -30.91
#